data_AF-A0A353NZ73-F1
#
_entry.id   AF-A0A353NZ73-F1
#
_cell.length_a   1.000
_cell.length_b   1.000
_cell.length_c   1.000
_cell.angle_alpha   90.00
_cell.angle_beta   90.00
_cell.angle_gamma   90.00
#
_symmetry.space_group_name_H-M   'P 1'
#
loop_
_entity.id
_entity.type
_entity.pdbx_description
1 polymer ?
#
loop_
_entity_poly.entity_id
_entity_poly.type
_entity_poly.pdbx_seq_one_letter_code
_entity_poly.pdbx_strand_id
1 'polypeptide(L)'
;MKYNGYLLILAVFSVLPIAGCIQGQATVSLNPDGSGKLFLEMVINTTDAKGQEDVLNQVKKSLLMSEGIDAWKNVSWRFLNNGKFYFKGESYFRTINDVALQLGNFESNLKIYYIEDENKPSIVELESLKSQQATEFGEARKNSAIRYDLFSPDMEKMLRDFRLDVILVLPSNAAALNQFQKIDERTVHFLIEGKRMTYLLDYVREKKLYDIPERWNYNRIDFFNNYLLPTYLDSRGPLRLYLADDGEYLFDYEKEKEVAKKGIIQILDKLDSETIKSKIKQKKNEEVPAELMEPDIIDSSISEQFHSGLTLESNGEFGQAIDIYTEIIEANETEVKYLAQAYYRAGICYFEMGDNEKAIELFNFVINRFPSERVAAVRSSNMIRDIRSGTAIRKADKLVKVPTIISSSPEIYIDDVNFAIENITIKFSQEMDTSMWFYSSFVPGKLPAVTAEPYFDSSGRYWTLPVKLEPYEIYAIAFNCGDAVKTSEELKPGFRSQTGELCKPFILVFATADVDNVPTEIDEDLIIKADEINSNQNDFDRANTPKSVLKTRQPEK
;
A
#
# COMPACT_ATOMS: atom_id res chain seq x y z
N MET A 1 48.15 -29.12 44.08
CA MET A 1 47.14 -29.98 43.39
C MET A 1 46.70 -29.17 42.16
N LYS A 2 46.90 -29.58 40.90
CA LYS A 2 46.44 -30.77 40.12
C LYS A 2 44.95 -30.72 39.68
N TYR A 3 44.73 -30.40 38.39
CA TYR A 3 43.62 -30.80 37.48
C TYR A 3 42.17 -30.35 37.83
N ASN A 4 41.20 -30.22 36.91
CA ASN A 4 41.12 -30.26 35.41
C ASN A 4 39.94 -29.33 34.95
N GLY A 5 39.84 -28.80 33.71
CA GLY A 5 39.29 -29.42 32.48
C GLY A 5 37.76 -29.65 32.57
N TYR A 6 36.85 -29.17 31.70
CA TYR A 6 36.83 -28.63 30.31
C TYR A 6 35.96 -27.33 30.26
N LEU A 7 35.84 -26.47 29.24
CA LEU A 7 36.10 -26.45 27.78
C LEU A 7 34.96 -26.96 26.85
N LEU A 8 33.94 -26.13 26.66
CA LEU A 8 33.09 -25.98 25.45
C LEU A 8 32.34 -24.62 25.59
N ILE A 9 32.19 -23.66 24.66
CA ILE A 9 32.51 -23.39 23.23
C ILE A 9 31.23 -23.09 22.41
N LEU A 10 31.16 -21.83 21.96
CA LEU A 10 30.43 -21.26 20.81
C LEU A 10 28.91 -20.95 20.84
N ALA A 11 28.60 -19.90 20.05
CA ALA A 11 27.38 -19.64 19.27
C ALA A 11 26.08 -19.19 19.98
N VAL A 12 26.10 -17.97 20.54
CA VAL A 12 24.94 -17.06 20.47
C VAL A 12 25.42 -15.73 19.88
N PHE A 13 25.25 -15.57 18.56
CA PHE A 13 25.59 -14.34 17.82
C PHE A 13 24.67 -14.18 16.59
N SER A 14 24.45 -12.93 16.19
CA SER A 14 23.75 -12.52 14.96
C SER A 14 22.34 -13.10 14.74
N VAL A 15 21.35 -12.54 15.45
CA VAL A 15 19.95 -12.59 15.00
C VAL A 15 19.78 -11.56 13.88
N LEU A 16 19.72 -12.03 12.63
CA LEU A 16 19.51 -11.20 11.43
C LEU A 16 18.01 -10.89 11.21
N PRO A 17 17.66 -9.94 10.31
CA PRO A 17 17.39 -10.36 8.92
C PRO A 17 17.68 -9.34 7.78
N ILE A 18 18.40 -9.79 6.74
CA ILE A 18 18.44 -9.30 5.32
C ILE A 18 18.84 -7.80 5.11
N ALA A 19 19.59 -7.37 4.08
CA ALA A 19 20.00 -7.97 2.81
C ALA A 19 21.52 -8.00 2.56
N GLY A 20 21.97 -9.10 1.94
CA GLY A 20 23.25 -9.15 1.23
C GLY A 20 23.07 -9.04 -0.28
N CYS A 21 24.12 -8.59 -0.99
CA CYS A 21 24.29 -8.74 -2.44
C CYS A 21 23.12 -8.24 -3.30
N ILE A 22 22.98 -6.91 -3.45
CA ILE A 22 22.10 -6.31 -4.46
C ILE A 22 22.81 -6.32 -5.81
N GLN A 23 22.19 -6.91 -6.85
CA GLN A 23 22.44 -6.56 -8.25
C GLN A 23 21.18 -5.89 -8.79
N GLY A 24 21.24 -4.61 -9.12
CA GLY A 24 20.04 -3.87 -9.54
C GLY A 24 20.31 -2.52 -10.20
N GLN A 25 19.21 -1.90 -10.61
CA GLN A 25 19.16 -0.62 -11.29
C GLN A 25 18.18 0.31 -10.56
N ALA A 26 18.57 1.58 -10.41
CA ALA A 26 17.74 2.66 -9.90
C ALA A 26 17.66 3.74 -10.97
N THR A 27 16.50 3.88 -11.62
CA THR A 27 16.28 4.84 -12.72
C THR A 27 15.42 5.98 -12.21
N VAL A 28 15.99 7.17 -12.06
CA VAL A 28 15.25 8.39 -11.67
C VAL A 28 14.95 9.19 -12.92
N SER A 29 13.69 9.53 -13.15
CA SER A 29 13.25 10.47 -14.18
C SER A 29 12.78 11.77 -13.53
N LEU A 30 13.38 12.89 -13.90
CA LEU A 30 13.12 14.20 -13.31
C LEU A 30 12.43 15.13 -14.32
N ASN A 31 11.38 15.81 -13.86
CA ASN A 31 10.79 16.97 -14.53
C ASN A 31 11.57 18.26 -14.17
N PRO A 32 11.33 19.39 -14.87
CA PRO A 32 12.00 20.65 -14.59
C PRO A 32 11.75 21.17 -13.17
N ASP A 33 10.59 20.89 -12.57
CA ASP A 33 10.21 21.30 -11.21
C ASP A 33 10.78 20.40 -10.10
N GLY A 34 11.71 19.50 -10.43
CA GLY A 34 12.27 18.51 -9.51
C GLY A 34 11.30 17.39 -9.10
N SER A 35 10.04 17.43 -9.53
CA SER A 35 9.12 16.30 -9.42
C SER A 35 9.59 15.15 -10.30
N GLY A 36 9.19 13.93 -9.99
CA GLY A 36 9.71 12.80 -10.74
C GLY A 36 9.20 11.44 -10.31
N LYS A 37 9.85 10.43 -10.89
CA LYS A 37 9.60 9.02 -10.59
C LYS A 37 10.88 8.21 -10.55
N LEU A 38 10.90 7.22 -9.66
CA LEU A 38 11.99 6.28 -9.45
C LEU A 38 11.51 4.88 -9.82
N PHE A 39 12.15 4.27 -10.81
CA PHE A 39 12.02 2.84 -11.09
C PHE A 39 13.17 2.07 -10.45
N LEU A 40 12.85 1.19 -9.51
CA LEU A 40 13.78 0.22 -8.92
C LEU A 40 13.55 -1.15 -9.56
N GLU A 41 14.64 -1.82 -9.97
CA GLU A 41 14.66 -3.24 -10.30
C GLU A 41 15.88 -3.89 -9.67
N MET A 42 15.68 -4.90 -8.82
CA MET A 42 16.73 -5.47 -7.97
C MET A 42 16.60 -6.99 -7.86
N VAL A 43 17.75 -7.67 -7.93
CA VAL A 43 17.94 -9.04 -7.47
C VAL A 43 18.76 -8.99 -6.18
N ILE A 44 18.19 -9.52 -5.11
CA ILE A 44 18.71 -9.48 -3.74
C ILE A 44 19.00 -10.90 -3.27
N ASN A 45 20.07 -11.13 -2.51
CA ASN A 45 20.33 -12.43 -1.91
C ASN A 45 19.61 -12.58 -0.55
N THR A 46 18.86 -13.67 -0.37
CA THR A 46 18.08 -13.94 0.85
C THR A 46 18.64 -15.11 1.66
N THR A 47 19.95 -15.35 1.62
CA THR A 47 20.63 -16.31 2.53
C THR A 47 20.49 -15.94 4.00
N ASP A 48 20.29 -14.65 4.27
CA ASP A 48 20.34 -14.05 5.61
C ASP A 48 18.92 -13.81 6.17
N ALA A 49 17.95 -14.59 5.67
CA ALA A 49 16.52 -14.47 5.92
C ALA A 49 16.00 -15.51 6.90
N LYS A 50 15.04 -15.11 7.75
CA LYS A 50 14.26 -16.03 8.60
C LYS A 50 13.16 -16.77 7.83
N GLY A 51 12.87 -16.37 6.59
CA GLY A 51 11.94 -17.07 5.69
C GLY A 51 11.49 -16.21 4.52
N GLN A 52 10.52 -16.72 3.75
CA GLN A 52 9.86 -15.93 2.70
C GLN A 52 9.00 -14.82 3.31
N GLU A 53 8.37 -15.06 4.45
CA GLU A 53 7.59 -14.06 5.20
C GLU A 53 8.41 -12.80 5.53
N ASP A 54 9.61 -12.99 6.10
CA ASP A 54 10.55 -11.93 6.48
C ASP A 54 10.90 -11.03 5.28
N VAL A 55 11.19 -11.62 4.12
CA VAL A 55 11.42 -10.89 2.86
C VAL A 55 10.21 -10.05 2.45
N LEU A 56 8.99 -10.59 2.53
CA LEU A 56 7.76 -9.90 2.16
C LEU A 56 7.41 -8.76 3.14
N ASN A 57 7.58 -8.99 4.44
CA ASN A 57 7.44 -7.97 5.48
C ASN A 57 8.44 -6.82 5.28
N GLN A 58 9.67 -7.12 4.86
CA GLN A 58 10.67 -6.12 4.52
C GLN A 58 10.30 -5.32 3.27
N VAL A 59 9.75 -5.95 2.21
CA VAL A 59 9.20 -5.20 1.06
C VAL A 59 8.05 -4.30 1.49
N LYS A 60 7.12 -4.78 2.31
CA LYS A 60 6.03 -3.96 2.85
C LYS A 60 6.56 -2.75 3.63
N LYS A 61 7.62 -2.93 4.44
CA LYS A 61 8.31 -1.86 5.15
C LYS A 61 8.96 -0.85 4.19
N SER A 62 9.63 -1.31 3.13
CA SER A 62 10.19 -0.42 2.08
C SER A 62 9.12 0.47 1.44
N LEU A 63 7.98 -0.11 1.06
CA LEU A 63 6.89 0.62 0.39
C LEU A 63 6.21 1.66 1.31
N LEU A 64 6.07 1.35 2.60
CA LEU A 64 5.29 2.15 3.57
C LEU A 64 6.09 3.17 4.38
N MET A 65 7.42 3.08 4.37
CA MET A 65 8.31 3.85 5.25
C MET A 65 9.43 4.60 4.49
N SER A 66 9.44 4.55 3.15
CA SER A 66 10.30 5.45 2.36
C SER A 66 9.73 6.88 2.41
N GLU A 67 10.53 7.86 2.84
CA GLU A 67 10.12 9.27 2.85
C GLU A 67 10.18 9.88 1.43
N GLY A 68 9.44 10.97 1.20
CA GLY A 68 9.36 11.67 -0.09
C GLY A 68 8.58 10.94 -1.20
N ILE A 69 8.03 9.74 -0.95
CA ILE A 69 7.27 8.96 -1.93
C ILE A 69 5.75 9.18 -1.78
N ASP A 70 5.12 9.75 -2.81
CA ASP A 70 3.69 10.02 -2.87
C ASP A 70 2.84 8.78 -3.25
N ALA A 71 3.40 7.87 -4.07
CA ALA A 71 2.71 6.70 -4.59
C ALA A 71 3.66 5.63 -5.14
N TRP A 72 3.17 4.39 -5.24
CA TRP A 72 3.85 3.25 -5.88
C TRP A 72 2.94 2.60 -6.92
N LYS A 73 3.54 2.07 -7.99
CA LYS A 73 2.91 1.48 -9.17
C LYS A 73 3.78 0.35 -9.71
N ASN A 74 3.22 -0.54 -10.53
CA ASN A 74 3.95 -1.58 -11.25
C ASN A 74 4.81 -2.52 -10.33
N VAL A 75 4.50 -2.56 -9.03
CA VAL A 75 5.26 -3.30 -8.03
C VAL A 75 5.05 -4.80 -8.22
N SER A 76 6.14 -5.54 -8.35
CA SER A 76 6.09 -7.00 -8.49
C SER A 76 7.35 -7.64 -7.92
N TRP A 77 7.19 -8.83 -7.36
CA TRP A 77 8.27 -9.59 -6.76
C TRP A 77 8.13 -11.09 -7.07
N ARG A 78 9.22 -11.83 -6.90
CA ARG A 78 9.24 -13.31 -6.94
C ARG A 78 10.48 -13.85 -6.26
N PHE A 79 10.33 -15.00 -5.62
CA PHE A 79 11.47 -15.82 -5.21
C PHE A 79 12.05 -16.56 -6.42
N LEU A 80 13.37 -16.68 -6.48
CA LEU A 80 14.11 -17.36 -7.54
C LEU A 80 14.67 -18.69 -7.01
N ASN A 81 14.76 -19.70 -7.88
CA ASN A 81 15.14 -21.08 -7.53
C ASN A 81 16.54 -21.23 -6.91
N ASN A 82 17.34 -20.17 -6.89
CA ASN A 82 18.71 -20.11 -6.36
C ASN A 82 18.83 -19.36 -5.02
N GLY A 83 17.72 -19.19 -4.27
CA GLY A 83 17.75 -18.51 -2.97
C GLY A 83 17.91 -16.99 -3.06
N LYS A 84 17.59 -16.41 -4.22
CA LYS A 84 17.53 -14.95 -4.44
C LYS A 84 16.08 -14.48 -4.54
N PHE A 85 15.87 -13.21 -4.27
CA PHE A 85 14.59 -12.52 -4.42
C PHE A 85 14.71 -11.46 -5.51
N TYR A 86 13.73 -11.41 -6.41
CA TYR A 86 13.59 -10.37 -7.42
C TYR A 86 12.48 -9.41 -6.99
N PHE A 87 12.75 -8.11 -7.09
CA PHE A 87 11.80 -7.03 -6.86
C PHE A 87 11.90 -6.01 -7.99
N LYS A 88 10.76 -5.46 -8.40
CA LYS A 88 10.71 -4.17 -9.08
C LYS A 88 9.53 -3.33 -8.62
N GLY A 89 9.62 -2.01 -8.77
CA GLY A 89 8.55 -1.06 -8.51
C GLY A 89 8.85 0.32 -9.06
N GLU A 90 7.81 1.04 -9.46
CA GLU A 90 7.86 2.44 -9.92
C GLU A 90 7.23 3.30 -8.82
N SER A 91 7.95 4.28 -8.26
CA SER A 91 7.45 5.24 -7.28
C SER A 91 7.45 6.66 -7.82
N TYR A 92 6.58 7.51 -7.28
CA TYR A 92 6.43 8.91 -7.66
C TYR A 92 6.73 9.81 -6.47
N PHE A 93 7.37 10.95 -6.72
CA PHE A 93 7.78 11.91 -5.68
C PHE A 93 7.55 13.35 -6.13
N ARG A 94 7.11 14.21 -5.21
CA ARG A 94 6.96 15.65 -5.45
C ARG A 94 8.28 16.40 -5.63
N THR A 95 9.34 15.96 -4.95
CA THR A 95 10.72 16.43 -5.17
C THR A 95 11.71 15.32 -4.81
N ILE A 96 12.77 15.14 -5.59
CA ILE A 96 13.79 14.12 -5.31
C ILE A 96 14.55 14.40 -4.00
N ASN A 97 14.64 15.66 -3.58
CA ASN A 97 15.36 16.10 -2.38
C ASN A 97 14.82 15.47 -1.09
N ASP A 98 13.51 15.25 -1.02
CA ASP A 98 12.82 14.68 0.14
C ASP A 98 12.86 13.13 0.16
N VAL A 99 13.31 12.49 -0.93
CA VAL A 99 13.25 11.03 -1.07
C VAL A 99 14.27 10.34 -0.17
N ALA A 100 13.79 9.52 0.77
CA ALA A 100 14.60 8.64 1.60
C ALA A 100 14.14 7.18 1.38
N LEU A 101 14.99 6.35 0.77
CA LEU A 101 14.60 5.00 0.40
C LEU A 101 14.82 4.03 1.55
N GLN A 102 13.72 3.55 2.14
CA GLN A 102 13.75 2.44 3.08
C GLN A 102 13.98 1.14 2.28
N LEU A 103 15.02 0.40 2.64
CA LEU A 103 15.40 -0.87 2.03
C LEU A 103 15.33 -1.98 3.09
N GLY A 104 14.12 -2.51 3.28
CA GLY A 104 13.84 -3.49 4.33
C GLY A 104 14.01 -2.85 5.70
N ASN A 105 15.07 -3.20 6.42
CA ASN A 105 15.32 -2.69 7.77
C ASN A 105 16.16 -1.42 7.87
N PHE A 106 16.89 -1.01 6.83
CA PHE A 106 17.73 0.21 6.85
C PHE A 106 17.23 1.30 5.89
N GLU A 107 17.51 2.57 6.20
CA GLU A 107 17.34 3.70 5.29
C GLU A 107 18.61 3.87 4.45
N SER A 108 18.49 4.00 3.13
CA SER A 108 19.65 4.21 2.27
C SER A 108 20.21 5.63 2.43
N ASN A 109 21.50 5.73 2.79
CA ASN A 109 22.20 7.01 2.85
C ASN A 109 22.43 7.62 1.45
N LEU A 110 22.26 6.85 0.36
CA LEU A 110 22.41 7.33 -1.01
C LEU A 110 21.30 8.35 -1.33
N LYS A 111 21.69 9.59 -1.64
CA LYS A 111 20.79 10.71 -1.94
C LYS A 111 21.07 11.27 -3.32
N ILE A 112 20.01 11.73 -3.98
CA ILE A 112 20.08 12.54 -5.19
C ILE A 112 19.46 13.89 -4.86
N TYR A 113 20.18 14.97 -5.13
CA TYR A 113 19.68 16.33 -4.98
C TYR A 113 19.42 16.96 -6.34
N TYR A 114 18.33 17.72 -6.43
CA TYR A 114 17.99 18.62 -7.53
C TYR A 114 18.00 20.05 -6.97
N ILE A 115 18.92 20.88 -7.48
CA ILE A 115 19.20 22.22 -6.95
C ILE A 115 18.95 23.24 -8.05
N GLU A 116 17.95 24.09 -7.82
CA GLU A 116 17.67 25.27 -8.64
C GLU A 116 18.22 26.53 -7.95
N ASP A 117 18.69 27.51 -8.72
CA ASP A 117 19.23 28.77 -8.23
C ASP A 117 19.07 29.83 -9.33
N GLU A 118 18.45 30.97 -9.02
CA GLU A 118 18.10 31.96 -10.04
C GLU A 118 19.35 32.46 -10.79
N ASN A 119 19.34 32.34 -12.13
CA ASN A 119 20.44 32.69 -13.03
C ASN A 119 21.67 31.74 -12.95
N LYS A 120 21.49 30.48 -12.53
CA LYS A 120 22.50 29.41 -12.64
C LYS A 120 21.90 28.13 -13.24
N PRO A 121 22.66 27.32 -13.98
CA PRO A 121 22.18 26.04 -14.49
C PRO A 121 21.83 25.09 -13.34
N SER A 122 20.63 24.51 -13.36
CA SER A 122 20.17 23.56 -12.34
C SER A 122 21.12 22.37 -12.20
N ILE A 123 21.37 21.96 -10.96
CA ILE A 123 22.36 20.92 -10.64
C ILE A 123 21.66 19.64 -10.18
N VAL A 124 22.08 18.50 -10.73
CA VAL A 124 21.76 17.18 -10.15
C VAL A 124 23.02 16.61 -9.51
N GLU A 125 22.93 16.24 -8.24
CA GLU A 125 24.06 15.78 -7.43
C GLU A 125 23.77 14.42 -6.77
N LEU A 126 24.69 13.46 -6.90
CA LEU A 126 24.60 12.14 -6.27
C LEU A 126 25.58 12.05 -5.09
N GLU A 127 25.06 11.94 -3.87
CA GLU A 127 25.84 11.90 -2.63
C GLU A 127 25.46 10.70 -1.76
N SER A 128 26.19 10.52 -0.64
CA SER A 128 25.76 9.66 0.45
C SER A 128 25.87 10.39 1.77
N LEU A 129 24.78 10.39 2.54
CA LEU A 129 24.73 10.93 3.89
C LEU A 129 25.77 10.28 4.80
N LYS A 130 26.23 11.05 5.80
CA LYS A 130 27.22 10.64 6.80
C LYS A 130 26.57 10.69 8.18
N SER A 131 26.69 9.61 8.96
CA SER A 131 26.15 9.59 10.32
C SER A 131 26.84 10.63 11.20
N GLN A 132 26.05 11.47 11.88
CA GLN A 132 26.56 12.49 12.79
C GLN A 132 27.27 11.92 14.03
N GLN A 133 27.14 10.60 14.31
CA GLN A 133 27.88 9.89 15.36
C GLN A 133 29.39 9.73 15.06
N ALA A 134 29.88 10.28 13.94
CA ALA A 134 31.28 10.19 13.52
C ALA A 134 32.24 11.18 14.22
N THR A 135 31.76 12.11 15.03
CA THR A 135 32.52 13.31 15.46
C THR A 135 33.61 13.06 16.52
N GLU A 136 33.58 11.97 17.27
CA GLU A 136 34.63 11.63 18.24
C GLU A 136 35.21 10.22 18.02
N PHE A 137 36.47 10.03 18.43
CA PHE A 137 37.25 8.81 18.25
C PHE A 137 37.62 8.21 19.61
N GLY A 138 37.43 6.90 19.77
CA GLY A 138 37.83 6.15 20.96
C GLY A 138 38.85 5.05 20.62
N GLU A 139 39.53 4.52 21.64
CA GLU A 139 40.42 3.37 21.45
C GLU A 139 39.61 2.10 21.13
N ALA A 140 40.05 1.34 20.13
CA ALA A 140 39.42 0.07 19.75
C ALA A 140 39.53 -0.96 20.89
N ARG A 141 38.47 -1.76 21.10
CA ARG A 141 38.43 -2.69 22.24
C ARG A 141 39.48 -3.81 22.13
N LYS A 142 39.79 -4.41 23.27
CA LYS A 142 40.63 -5.61 23.35
C LYS A 142 40.02 -6.72 22.48
N ASN A 143 40.79 -7.18 21.49
CA ASN A 143 40.43 -8.16 20.45
C ASN A 143 39.69 -7.63 19.19
N SER A 144 39.51 -6.32 19.00
CA SER A 144 38.80 -5.78 17.82
C SER A 144 39.49 -6.07 16.47
N ALA A 145 40.82 -6.25 16.46
CA ALA A 145 41.53 -6.78 15.29
C ALA A 145 41.06 -8.20 14.90
N ILE A 146 40.91 -9.11 15.87
CA ILE A 146 40.46 -10.49 15.64
C ILE A 146 39.01 -10.52 15.17
N ARG A 147 38.16 -9.64 15.73
CA ARG A 147 36.78 -9.44 15.25
C ARG A 147 36.76 -8.97 13.79
N TYR A 148 37.67 -8.06 13.43
CA TYR A 148 37.81 -7.57 12.07
C TYR A 148 38.30 -8.65 11.09
N ASP A 149 39.23 -9.51 11.49
CA ASP A 149 39.69 -10.63 10.66
C ASP A 149 38.60 -11.67 10.39
N LEU A 150 37.61 -11.80 11.29
CA LEU A 150 36.43 -12.64 11.08
C LEU A 150 35.34 -11.95 10.23
N PHE A 151 35.20 -10.62 10.37
CA PHE A 151 34.19 -9.81 9.67
C PHE A 151 34.56 -9.50 8.21
N SER A 152 35.82 -9.13 7.95
CA SER A 152 36.27 -8.61 6.65
C SER A 152 36.05 -9.57 5.47
N PRO A 153 36.26 -10.91 5.56
CA PRO A 153 36.02 -11.82 4.45
C PRO A 153 34.53 -11.93 4.05
N ASP A 154 33.60 -11.77 4.99
CA ASP A 154 32.16 -11.80 4.70
C ASP A 154 31.67 -10.44 4.18
N MET A 155 32.29 -9.34 4.62
CA MET A 155 32.12 -8.02 3.99
C MET A 155 32.64 -8.02 2.54
N GLU A 156 33.81 -8.61 2.26
CA GLU A 156 34.33 -8.81 0.90
C GLU A 156 33.37 -9.62 0.03
N LYS A 157 32.75 -10.68 0.58
CA LYS A 157 31.76 -11.49 -0.13
C LYS A 157 30.53 -10.67 -0.51
N MET A 158 30.00 -9.84 0.41
CA MET A 158 28.91 -8.92 0.12
C MET A 158 29.30 -7.88 -0.95
N LEU A 159 30.50 -7.29 -0.85
CA LEU A 159 31.02 -6.33 -1.84
C LEU A 159 31.25 -6.94 -3.23
N ARG A 160 31.61 -8.23 -3.30
CA ARG A 160 31.89 -8.95 -4.55
C ARG A 160 30.68 -9.05 -5.47
N ASP A 161 29.49 -9.18 -4.88
CA ASP A 161 28.24 -9.32 -5.61
C ASP A 161 27.41 -8.01 -5.65
N PHE A 162 27.78 -7.00 -4.87
CA PHE A 162 27.10 -5.70 -4.90
C PHE A 162 27.37 -4.93 -6.19
N ARG A 163 26.28 -4.62 -6.91
CA ARG A 163 26.25 -3.75 -8.09
C ARG A 163 24.94 -2.96 -8.12
N LEU A 164 25.04 -1.63 -8.12
CA LEU A 164 23.93 -0.73 -8.38
C LEU A 164 24.25 0.17 -9.59
N ASP A 165 23.43 0.05 -10.62
CA ASP A 165 23.42 0.92 -11.79
C ASP A 165 22.42 2.06 -11.55
N VAL A 166 22.92 3.24 -11.19
CA VAL A 166 22.10 4.46 -11.05
C VAL A 166 21.96 5.10 -12.42
N ILE A 167 20.75 5.32 -12.90
CA ILE A 167 20.45 6.00 -14.17
C ILE A 167 19.58 7.21 -13.89
N LEU A 168 19.94 8.35 -14.49
CA LEU A 168 19.23 9.61 -14.35
C LEU A 168 18.76 10.04 -15.74
N VAL A 169 17.44 10.19 -15.90
CA VAL A 169 16.78 10.73 -17.09
C VAL A 169 16.37 12.16 -16.77
N LEU A 170 16.96 13.12 -17.49
CA LEU A 170 16.99 14.53 -17.14
C LEU A 170 15.97 15.33 -17.98
N PRO A 171 15.44 16.47 -17.47
CA PRO A 171 14.46 17.27 -18.20
C PRO A 171 15.07 18.03 -19.39
N SER A 172 16.37 18.34 -19.33
CA SER A 172 17.15 18.96 -20.40
C SER A 172 18.50 18.27 -20.60
N ASN A 173 19.26 18.72 -21.59
CA ASN A 173 20.55 18.14 -21.94
C ASN A 173 21.61 18.41 -20.87
N ALA A 174 22.41 17.38 -20.54
CA ALA A 174 23.53 17.53 -19.60
C ALA A 174 24.67 18.36 -20.22
N ALA A 175 24.73 19.65 -19.86
CA ALA A 175 25.70 20.63 -20.35
C ALA A 175 27.12 20.37 -19.82
N ALA A 176 27.25 19.87 -18.59
CA ALA A 176 28.50 19.35 -18.02
C ALA A 176 28.22 18.22 -17.02
N LEU A 177 29.16 17.29 -16.89
CA LEU A 177 29.03 16.10 -16.02
C LEU A 177 30.38 15.67 -15.45
N ASN A 178 30.41 15.22 -14.18
CA ASN A 178 31.59 14.63 -13.53
C ASN A 178 31.32 13.16 -13.14
N GLN A 179 32.26 12.26 -13.44
CA GLN A 179 32.22 10.80 -13.20
C GLN A 179 31.07 9.99 -13.84
N PHE A 180 29.93 10.60 -14.18
CA PHE A 180 28.84 9.95 -14.90
C PHE A 180 29.27 9.49 -16.31
N GLN A 181 28.59 8.47 -16.81
CA GLN A 181 28.67 8.00 -18.19
C GLN A 181 27.44 8.50 -18.95
N LYS A 182 27.64 9.13 -20.11
CA LYS A 182 26.54 9.60 -20.96
C LYS A 182 25.99 8.44 -21.79
N ILE A 183 24.70 8.17 -21.70
CA ILE A 183 24.01 7.15 -22.52
C ILE A 183 23.44 7.82 -23.77
N ASP A 184 22.70 8.92 -23.60
CA ASP A 184 22.19 9.79 -24.67
C ASP A 184 22.22 11.25 -24.21
N GLU A 185 21.53 12.16 -24.89
CA GLU A 185 21.58 13.60 -24.54
C GLU A 185 20.98 13.96 -23.17
N ARG A 186 19.94 13.23 -22.74
CA ARG A 186 19.23 13.44 -21.46
C ARG A 186 19.38 12.28 -20.48
N THR A 187 19.88 11.12 -20.90
CA THR A 187 20.15 9.97 -20.02
C THR A 187 21.62 9.84 -19.66
N VAL A 188 21.92 9.78 -18.36
CA VAL A 188 23.26 9.54 -17.81
C VAL A 188 23.24 8.44 -16.75
N HIS A 189 24.41 7.85 -16.47
CA HIS A 189 24.55 6.65 -15.64
C HIS A 189 25.76 6.72 -14.70
N PHE A 190 25.63 6.16 -13.50
CA PHE A 190 26.72 5.98 -12.55
C PHE A 190 26.69 4.57 -11.95
N LEU A 191 27.84 3.92 -11.95
CA LEU A 191 27.99 2.51 -11.57
C LEU A 191 28.68 2.36 -10.21
N ILE A 192 27.93 1.91 -9.21
CA ILE A 192 28.42 1.57 -7.87
C ILE A 192 28.69 0.06 -7.81
N GLU A 193 29.96 -0.34 -7.90
CA GLU A 193 30.40 -1.72 -7.74
C GLU A 193 31.13 -1.90 -6.41
N GLY A 194 30.64 -2.79 -5.54
CA GLY A 194 31.24 -3.04 -4.22
C GLY A 194 32.69 -3.56 -4.33
N LYS A 195 33.02 -4.27 -5.41
CA LYS A 195 34.39 -4.66 -5.79
C LYS A 195 35.38 -3.49 -5.81
N ARG A 196 34.91 -2.26 -6.06
CA ARG A 196 35.74 -1.05 -6.09
C ARG A 196 35.94 -0.43 -4.70
N MET A 197 35.30 -0.97 -3.65
CA MET A 197 35.39 -0.50 -2.26
C MET A 197 36.31 -1.38 -1.39
N THR A 198 36.79 -2.53 -1.88
CA THR A 198 37.54 -3.49 -1.04
C THR A 198 38.83 -2.90 -0.45
N TYR A 199 39.46 -1.94 -1.14
CA TYR A 199 40.64 -1.23 -0.63
C TYR A 199 40.38 -0.47 0.69
N LEU A 200 39.12 -0.13 1.00
CA LEU A 200 38.75 0.46 2.29
C LEU A 200 38.83 -0.56 3.43
N LEU A 201 38.67 -1.85 3.14
CA LEU A 201 38.87 -2.93 4.11
C LEU A 201 40.36 -3.10 4.42
N ASP A 202 41.20 -3.06 3.38
CA ASP A 202 42.66 -3.05 3.53
C ASP A 202 43.15 -1.81 4.29
N TYR A 203 42.58 -0.63 3.99
CA TYR A 203 42.89 0.60 4.71
C TYR A 203 42.58 0.51 6.21
N VAL A 204 41.39 0.00 6.58
CA VAL A 204 41.02 -0.24 7.99
C VAL A 204 41.99 -1.21 8.67
N ARG A 205 42.38 -2.29 7.98
CA ARG A 205 43.37 -3.28 8.45
C ARG A 205 44.75 -2.66 8.67
N GLU A 206 45.31 -1.98 7.66
CA GLU A 206 46.64 -1.36 7.72
C GLU A 206 46.74 -0.26 8.78
N LYS A 207 45.73 0.61 8.85
CA LYS A 207 45.70 1.73 9.80
C LYS A 207 45.21 1.33 11.19
N LYS A 208 44.80 0.06 11.36
CA LYS A 208 44.27 -0.53 12.61
C LYS A 208 43.02 0.18 13.15
N LEU A 209 42.20 0.72 12.26
CA LEU A 209 40.99 1.51 12.56
C LEU A 209 39.80 0.60 12.90
N TYR A 210 40.04 -0.38 13.79
CA TYR A 210 39.08 -1.43 14.16
C TYR A 210 37.90 -0.90 14.99
N ASP A 211 38.00 0.33 15.49
CA ASP A 211 36.87 1.05 16.10
C ASP A 211 35.76 1.32 15.07
N ILE A 212 36.11 1.60 13.80
CA ILE A 212 35.15 2.02 12.78
C ILE A 212 34.05 0.95 12.56
N PRO A 213 34.33 -0.31 12.21
CA PRO A 213 33.30 -1.34 12.12
C PRO A 213 32.70 -1.73 13.49
N GLU A 214 33.41 -1.50 14.60
CA GLU A 214 32.87 -1.75 15.94
C GLU A 214 31.77 -0.77 16.34
N ARG A 215 31.75 0.47 15.80
CA ARG A 215 30.65 1.45 15.97
C ARG A 215 29.28 0.86 15.60
N TRP A 216 29.24 0.01 14.57
CA TRP A 216 28.03 -0.68 14.11
C TRP A 216 27.98 -2.16 14.53
N ASN A 217 28.70 -2.53 15.60
CA ASN A 217 28.77 -3.90 16.13
C ASN A 217 29.12 -4.96 15.06
N TYR A 218 29.94 -4.58 14.07
CA TYR A 218 30.30 -5.43 12.91
C TYR A 218 29.09 -5.86 12.04
N ASN A 219 28.01 -5.06 12.00
CA ASN A 219 26.95 -5.22 10.99
C ASN A 219 27.45 -4.77 9.61
N ARG A 220 27.43 -5.67 8.63
CA ARG A 220 27.86 -5.42 7.25
C ARG A 220 27.01 -4.33 6.56
N ILE A 221 25.71 -4.29 6.81
CA ILE A 221 24.79 -3.34 6.15
C ILE A 221 25.06 -1.92 6.66
N ASP A 222 25.13 -1.76 7.98
CA ASP A 222 25.38 -0.45 8.59
C ASP A 222 26.78 0.07 8.27
N PHE A 223 27.81 -0.79 8.32
CA PHE A 223 29.17 -0.43 7.94
C PHE A 223 29.29 -0.09 6.43
N PHE A 224 28.54 -0.79 5.57
CA PHE A 224 28.44 -0.43 4.16
C PHE A 224 27.79 0.95 3.96
N ASN A 225 26.60 1.15 4.53
CA ASN A 225 25.78 2.34 4.33
C ASN A 225 26.39 3.61 4.97
N ASN A 226 27.00 3.48 6.15
CA ASN A 226 27.49 4.62 6.95
C ASN A 226 29.00 4.87 6.85
N TYR A 227 29.79 3.96 6.27
CA TYR A 227 31.23 4.15 6.09
C TYR A 227 31.72 3.86 4.67
N LEU A 228 31.51 2.64 4.14
CA LEU A 228 32.11 2.26 2.84
C LEU A 228 31.54 3.08 1.67
N LEU A 229 30.22 3.20 1.59
CA LEU A 229 29.56 3.94 0.52
C LEU A 229 29.89 5.45 0.58
N PRO A 230 29.75 6.17 1.72
CA PRO A 230 30.18 7.56 1.83
C PRO A 230 31.65 7.77 1.45
N THR A 231 32.57 6.97 2.01
CA THR A 231 34.01 7.12 1.76
C THR A 231 34.37 6.85 0.29
N TYR A 232 33.66 5.92 -0.36
CA TYR A 232 33.84 5.62 -1.77
C TYR A 232 33.36 6.76 -2.69
N LEU A 233 32.20 7.37 -2.41
CA LEU A 233 31.71 8.52 -3.19
C LEU A 233 32.57 9.76 -2.96
N ASP A 234 32.90 10.08 -1.69
CA ASP A 234 33.82 11.17 -1.31
C ASP A 234 35.13 11.12 -2.12
N SER A 235 35.71 9.92 -2.26
CA SER A 235 37.00 9.72 -2.96
C SER A 235 36.99 10.08 -4.44
N ARG A 236 35.81 10.30 -5.04
CA ARG A 236 35.61 10.69 -6.44
C ARG A 236 35.34 12.18 -6.65
N GLY A 237 35.20 12.94 -5.57
CA GLY A 237 34.71 14.32 -5.60
C GLY A 237 33.20 14.42 -5.92
N PRO A 238 32.65 15.65 -5.99
CA PRO A 238 31.22 15.87 -6.13
C PRO A 238 30.69 15.31 -7.46
N LEU A 239 29.72 14.39 -7.37
CA LEU A 239 29.11 13.71 -8.52
C LEU A 239 27.99 14.60 -9.08
N ARG A 240 28.40 15.66 -9.80
CA ARG A 240 27.49 16.68 -10.34
C ARG A 240 27.22 16.56 -11.83
N LEU A 241 26.01 16.96 -12.16
CA LEU A 241 25.47 17.20 -13.50
C LEU A 241 24.96 18.65 -13.54
N TYR A 242 25.22 19.34 -14.64
CA TYR A 242 24.69 20.67 -14.90
C TYR A 242 23.72 20.59 -16.07
N LEU A 243 22.50 21.06 -15.85
CA LEU A 243 21.42 21.06 -16.83
C LEU A 243 21.46 22.33 -17.69
N ALA A 244 20.89 22.24 -18.89
CA ALA A 244 20.60 23.39 -19.73
C ALA A 244 19.23 24.01 -19.38
N ASP A 245 19.04 25.29 -19.68
CA ASP A 245 17.86 26.07 -19.28
C ASP A 245 16.57 25.71 -20.07
N ASP A 246 16.64 24.74 -21.00
CA ASP A 246 15.57 24.30 -21.90
C ASP A 246 14.82 23.05 -21.40
N GLY A 247 14.55 22.99 -20.09
CA GLY A 247 13.88 21.87 -19.42
C GLY A 247 12.45 21.59 -19.89
N GLU A 248 12.20 20.36 -20.35
CA GLU A 248 10.88 19.87 -20.71
C GLU A 248 10.34 18.87 -19.67
N TYR A 249 9.03 18.88 -19.44
CA TYR A 249 8.37 17.84 -18.63
C TYR A 249 8.42 16.50 -19.34
N LEU A 250 9.02 15.50 -18.69
CA LEU A 250 9.12 14.13 -19.21
C LEU A 250 7.78 13.39 -19.12
N PHE A 251 6.94 13.71 -18.13
CA PHE A 251 5.61 13.13 -17.94
C PHE A 251 4.72 13.98 -17.01
N ASP A 252 3.41 13.73 -17.06
CA ASP A 252 2.40 14.34 -16.19
C ASP A 252 2.43 13.67 -14.80
N TYR A 253 3.15 14.30 -13.87
CA TYR A 253 3.34 13.82 -12.50
C TYR A 253 2.02 13.65 -11.73
N GLU A 254 1.11 14.63 -11.79
CA GLU A 254 -0.15 14.59 -11.04
C GLU A 254 -1.03 13.41 -11.52
N LYS A 255 -1.17 13.27 -12.85
CA LYS A 255 -1.99 12.21 -13.46
C LYS A 255 -1.42 10.82 -13.24
N GLU A 256 -0.11 10.62 -13.41
CA GLU A 256 0.50 9.30 -13.18
C GLU A 256 0.47 8.89 -11.69
N LYS A 257 0.69 9.85 -10.77
CA LYS A 257 0.60 9.65 -9.32
C LYS A 257 -0.80 9.22 -8.88
N GLU A 258 -1.86 9.89 -9.34
CA GLU A 258 -3.22 9.53 -8.93
C GLU A 258 -3.68 8.17 -9.50
N VAL A 259 -3.12 7.74 -10.64
CA VAL A 259 -3.26 6.34 -11.11
C VAL A 259 -2.51 5.38 -10.18
N ALA A 260 -1.28 5.71 -9.77
CA ALA A 260 -0.48 4.90 -8.86
C ALA A 260 -1.13 4.73 -7.47
N LYS A 261 -1.68 5.80 -6.88
CA LYS A 261 -2.36 5.76 -5.57
C LYS A 261 -3.53 4.78 -5.51
N LYS A 262 -4.25 4.56 -6.62
CA LYS A 262 -5.34 3.57 -6.68
C LYS A 262 -4.84 2.12 -6.59
N GLY A 263 -3.60 1.86 -7.02
CA GLY A 263 -3.01 0.51 -7.05
C GLY A 263 -2.33 0.05 -5.75
N ILE A 264 -1.89 0.97 -4.88
CA ILE A 264 -1.05 0.59 -3.72
C ILE A 264 -1.78 -0.28 -2.69
N ILE A 265 -3.10 -0.13 -2.54
CA ILE A 265 -3.92 -0.98 -1.65
C ILE A 265 -3.83 -2.45 -2.13
N GLN A 266 -4.11 -2.70 -3.41
CA GLN A 266 -4.05 -4.05 -4.01
C GLN A 266 -2.64 -4.67 -3.92
N ILE A 267 -1.59 -3.85 -4.00
CA ILE A 267 -0.19 -4.27 -3.84
C ILE A 267 0.07 -4.74 -2.39
N LEU A 268 -0.44 -4.02 -1.40
CA LEU A 268 -0.30 -4.34 0.02
C LEU A 268 -1.15 -5.56 0.42
N ASP A 269 -2.40 -5.64 -0.04
CA ASP A 269 -3.29 -6.79 0.18
C ASP A 269 -2.68 -8.07 -0.39
N LYS A 270 -2.06 -7.97 -1.59
CA LYS A 270 -1.35 -9.09 -2.20
C LYS A 270 -0.15 -9.52 -1.36
N LEU A 271 0.69 -8.58 -0.90
CA LEU A 271 1.82 -8.86 -0.01
C LEU A 271 1.36 -9.60 1.25
N ASP A 272 0.34 -9.08 1.94
CA ASP A 272 -0.19 -9.68 3.16
C ASP A 272 -0.76 -11.08 2.90
N SER A 273 -1.45 -11.29 1.78
CA SER A 273 -1.93 -12.62 1.39
C SER A 273 -0.79 -13.62 1.16
N GLU A 274 0.35 -13.19 0.63
CA GLU A 274 1.54 -14.04 0.39
C GLU A 274 2.34 -14.28 1.68
N THR A 275 2.46 -13.26 2.54
CA THR A 275 3.00 -13.34 3.91
C THR A 275 2.23 -14.39 4.74
N ILE A 276 0.90 -14.34 4.73
CA ILE A 276 0.04 -15.32 5.43
C ILE A 276 0.22 -16.73 4.84
N LYS A 277 0.28 -16.87 3.50
CA LYS A 277 0.54 -18.16 2.84
C LYS A 277 1.93 -18.72 3.20
N SER A 278 2.95 -17.88 3.36
CA SER A 278 4.28 -18.29 3.86
C SER A 278 4.19 -18.84 5.29
N LYS A 279 3.57 -18.08 6.20
CA LYS A 279 3.37 -18.49 7.61
C LYS A 279 2.67 -19.85 7.73
N ILE A 280 1.58 -20.05 6.99
CA ILE A 280 0.84 -21.32 6.97
C ILE A 280 1.72 -22.46 6.43
N LYS A 281 2.49 -22.21 5.37
CA LYS A 281 3.36 -23.22 4.75
C LYS A 281 4.57 -23.59 5.63
N GLN A 282 5.09 -22.66 6.44
CA GLN A 282 6.14 -22.94 7.42
C GLN A 282 5.58 -23.80 8.57
N LYS A 283 4.49 -23.35 9.22
CA LYS A 283 3.86 -24.11 10.33
C LYS A 283 3.47 -25.54 9.96
N LYS A 284 3.06 -25.79 8.71
CA LYS A 284 2.68 -27.13 8.21
C LYS A 284 3.86 -28.09 7.97
N ASN A 285 5.09 -27.67 8.26
CA ASN A 285 6.30 -28.49 8.16
C ASN A 285 6.94 -28.80 9.55
N GLU A 286 6.35 -28.36 10.67
CA GLU A 286 7.03 -28.25 11.98
C GLU A 286 6.35 -29.05 13.12
N GLU A 287 5.80 -30.22 12.80
CA GLU A 287 5.16 -31.18 13.72
C GLU A 287 6.17 -32.33 14.01
N VAL A 288 6.51 -32.86 15.21
CA VAL A 288 6.10 -32.79 16.65
C VAL A 288 7.32 -33.33 17.49
N PRO A 289 7.58 -33.11 18.81
CA PRO A 289 6.93 -32.35 19.90
C PRO A 289 7.84 -31.29 20.60
N ALA A 290 7.36 -30.69 21.70
CA ALA A 290 8.12 -29.79 22.58
C ALA A 290 8.74 -30.46 23.83
N GLU A 291 9.91 -29.98 24.26
CA GLU A 291 10.19 -29.67 25.69
C GLU A 291 11.42 -28.72 25.82
N LEU A 292 11.47 -27.95 26.91
CA LEU A 292 12.61 -27.17 27.44
C LEU A 292 13.31 -26.12 26.54
N MET A 293 12.89 -24.85 26.64
CA MET A 293 13.77 -23.73 27.03
C MET A 293 12.98 -22.43 27.26
N GLU A 294 13.31 -21.69 28.33
CA GLU A 294 12.84 -20.32 28.57
C GLU A 294 13.79 -19.32 27.89
N PRO A 295 13.30 -18.39 27.04
CA PRO A 295 14.09 -17.29 26.49
C PRO A 295 13.75 -15.94 27.15
N ASP A 296 14.62 -14.94 27.00
CA ASP A 296 14.43 -13.58 27.54
C ASP A 296 13.15 -12.91 26.97
N ILE A 297 12.18 -12.61 27.83
CA ILE A 297 10.75 -12.46 27.46
C ILE A 297 10.38 -11.09 26.87
N ILE A 298 11.15 -10.02 27.14
CA ILE A 298 10.65 -8.64 27.05
C ILE A 298 10.45 -8.14 25.60
N ASP A 299 11.43 -8.32 24.71
CA ASP A 299 11.38 -7.78 23.33
C ASP A 299 10.37 -8.54 22.43
N SER A 300 10.21 -9.86 22.63
CA SER A 300 9.15 -10.61 21.94
C SER A 300 7.76 -10.21 22.45
N SER A 301 7.58 -10.06 23.76
CA SER A 301 6.26 -9.72 24.35
C SER A 301 5.71 -8.40 23.81
N ILE A 302 6.49 -7.32 23.82
CA ILE A 302 6.02 -6.01 23.34
C ILE A 302 5.67 -6.05 21.85
N SER A 303 6.45 -6.77 21.04
CA SER A 303 6.19 -6.93 19.60
C SER A 303 4.92 -7.76 19.33
N GLU A 304 4.70 -8.83 20.11
CA GLU A 304 3.51 -9.69 20.02
C GLU A 304 2.24 -8.98 20.53
N GLN A 305 2.33 -8.25 21.65
CA GLN A 305 1.26 -7.36 22.14
C GLN A 305 0.93 -6.30 21.08
N PHE A 306 1.94 -5.63 20.49
CA PHE A 306 1.70 -4.62 19.46
C PHE A 306 1.02 -5.21 18.21
N HIS A 307 1.36 -6.44 17.83
CA HIS A 307 0.69 -7.17 16.74
C HIS A 307 -0.74 -7.60 17.11
N SER A 308 -0.99 -7.98 18.37
CA SER A 308 -2.33 -8.25 18.91
C SER A 308 -3.22 -7.01 18.84
N GLY A 309 -2.75 -5.87 19.34
CA GLY A 309 -3.46 -4.58 19.26
C GLY A 309 -3.77 -4.17 17.81
N LEU A 310 -2.81 -4.37 16.89
CA LEU A 310 -3.04 -4.12 15.45
C LEU A 310 -4.09 -5.06 14.85
N THR A 311 -4.15 -6.32 15.31
CA THR A 311 -5.15 -7.28 14.88
C THR A 311 -6.55 -6.84 15.34
N LEU A 312 -6.68 -6.41 16.60
CA LEU A 312 -7.91 -5.88 17.17
C LEU A 312 -8.36 -4.57 16.48
N GLU A 313 -7.44 -3.64 16.19
CA GLU A 313 -7.69 -2.44 15.35
C GLU A 313 -8.22 -2.84 13.95
N SER A 314 -7.61 -3.87 13.35
CA SER A 314 -8.00 -4.39 12.03
C SER A 314 -9.39 -5.06 12.03
N ASN A 315 -9.78 -5.70 13.15
CA ASN A 315 -11.12 -6.26 13.36
C ASN A 315 -12.17 -5.16 13.66
N GLY A 316 -11.75 -3.98 14.16
CA GLY A 316 -12.64 -2.95 14.70
C GLY A 316 -12.96 -3.11 16.19
N GLU A 317 -12.20 -3.95 16.90
CA GLU A 317 -12.32 -4.21 18.34
C GLU A 317 -11.57 -3.13 19.14
N PHE A 318 -11.86 -1.86 18.83
CA PHE A 318 -11.05 -0.69 19.23
C PHE A 318 -10.82 -0.54 20.73
N GLY A 319 -11.78 -0.94 21.57
CA GLY A 319 -11.60 -0.95 23.04
C GLY A 319 -10.48 -1.89 23.48
N GLN A 320 -10.53 -3.15 23.04
CA GLN A 320 -9.49 -4.14 23.34
C GLN A 320 -8.13 -3.75 22.71
N ALA A 321 -8.15 -3.09 21.55
CA ALA A 321 -6.92 -2.53 20.96
C ALA A 321 -6.31 -1.43 21.86
N ILE A 322 -7.13 -0.52 22.40
CA ILE A 322 -6.70 0.51 23.36
C ILE A 322 -6.15 -0.13 24.64
N ASP A 323 -6.78 -1.18 25.17
CA ASP A 323 -6.30 -1.88 26.37
C ASP A 323 -4.88 -2.42 26.13
N ILE A 324 -4.65 -3.12 25.01
CA ILE A 324 -3.32 -3.63 24.62
C ILE A 324 -2.30 -2.52 24.34
N TYR A 325 -2.70 -1.40 23.73
CA TYR A 325 -1.81 -0.25 23.56
C TYR A 325 -1.49 0.44 24.90
N THR A 326 -2.40 0.39 25.87
CA THR A 326 -2.17 0.89 27.23
C THR A 326 -1.18 0.01 27.98
N GLU A 327 -1.28 -1.31 27.88
CA GLU A 327 -0.25 -2.23 28.43
C GLU A 327 1.16 -1.91 27.91
N ILE A 328 1.30 -1.62 26.62
CA ILE A 328 2.60 -1.29 25.99
C ILE A 328 3.12 0.09 26.46
N ILE A 329 2.21 1.02 26.77
CA ILE A 329 2.53 2.36 27.29
C ILE A 329 2.93 2.31 28.78
N GLU A 330 2.30 1.43 29.56
CA GLU A 330 2.57 1.27 31.01
C GLU A 330 3.72 0.28 31.32
N ALA A 331 4.11 -0.55 30.36
CA ALA A 331 5.23 -1.48 30.51
C ALA A 331 6.57 -0.77 30.73
N ASN A 332 7.34 -1.27 31.70
CA ASN A 332 8.71 -0.81 31.94
C ASN A 332 9.62 -1.18 30.76
N GLU A 333 10.54 -0.26 30.42
CA GLU A 333 11.60 -0.44 29.42
C GLU A 333 11.13 -0.60 27.95
N THR A 334 9.86 -0.31 27.63
CA THR A 334 9.36 -0.23 26.24
C THR A 334 10.17 0.76 25.39
N GLU A 335 10.63 0.33 24.21
CA GLU A 335 11.34 1.21 23.27
C GLU A 335 10.49 2.40 22.79
N VAL A 336 11.14 3.55 22.61
CA VAL A 336 10.51 4.81 22.15
C VAL A 336 9.71 4.63 20.85
N LYS A 337 10.21 3.81 19.91
CA LYS A 337 9.52 3.47 18.65
C LYS A 337 8.18 2.75 18.85
N TYR A 338 8.04 1.95 19.91
CA TYR A 338 6.81 1.25 20.24
C TYR A 338 5.88 2.13 21.07
N LEU A 339 6.41 2.93 22.02
CA LEU A 339 5.63 3.94 22.73
C LEU A 339 4.97 4.93 21.75
N ALA A 340 5.75 5.57 20.88
CA ALA A 340 5.23 6.54 19.92
C ALA A 340 4.18 5.94 18.96
N GLN A 341 4.34 4.67 18.59
CA GLN A 341 3.34 3.96 17.79
C GLN A 341 2.11 3.55 18.61
N ALA A 342 2.24 3.09 19.86
CA ALA A 342 1.11 2.74 20.72
C ALA A 342 0.24 3.97 21.02
N TYR A 343 0.85 5.12 21.36
CA TYR A 343 0.13 6.39 21.52
C TYR A 343 -0.59 6.82 20.23
N TYR A 344 0.06 6.70 19.06
CA TYR A 344 -0.59 6.98 17.77
C TYR A 344 -1.75 6.01 17.47
N ARG A 345 -1.59 4.71 17.73
CA ARG A 345 -2.61 3.68 17.47
C ARG A 345 -3.80 3.78 18.42
N ALA A 346 -3.56 4.03 19.70
CA ALA A 346 -4.62 4.39 20.64
C ALA A 346 -5.38 5.65 20.16
N GLY A 347 -4.66 6.66 19.65
CA GLY A 347 -5.27 7.85 19.02
C GLY A 347 -6.17 7.52 17.83
N ILE A 348 -5.76 6.57 16.96
CA ILE A 348 -6.60 6.05 15.87
C ILE A 348 -7.83 5.30 16.41
N CYS A 349 -7.67 4.46 17.42
CA CYS A 349 -8.78 3.72 18.03
C CYS A 349 -9.80 4.64 18.72
N TYR A 350 -9.35 5.68 19.43
CA TYR A 350 -10.24 6.70 19.99
C TYR A 350 -10.94 7.52 18.89
N PHE A 351 -10.24 7.89 17.82
CA PHE A 351 -10.85 8.53 16.65
C PHE A 351 -11.95 7.64 16.07
N GLU A 352 -11.68 6.36 15.83
CA GLU A 352 -12.65 5.38 15.32
C GLU A 352 -13.87 5.19 16.23
N MET A 353 -13.67 5.24 17.54
CA MET A 353 -14.77 5.24 18.53
C MET A 353 -15.54 6.57 18.58
N GLY A 354 -15.07 7.63 17.91
CA GLY A 354 -15.68 8.97 17.87
C GLY A 354 -15.18 9.94 18.94
N ASP A 355 -14.21 9.54 19.76
CA ASP A 355 -13.58 10.38 20.77
C ASP A 355 -12.47 11.23 20.15
N ASN A 356 -12.89 12.20 19.34
CA ASN A 356 -12.02 13.14 18.65
C ASN A 356 -11.14 13.95 19.61
N GLU A 357 -11.58 14.16 20.85
CA GLU A 357 -10.85 14.92 21.85
C GLU A 357 -9.66 14.13 22.39
N LYS A 358 -9.86 12.88 22.84
CA LYS A 358 -8.73 11.99 23.23
C LYS A 358 -7.85 11.62 22.05
N ALA A 359 -8.41 11.44 20.86
CA ALA A 359 -7.62 11.20 19.65
C ALA A 359 -6.63 12.35 19.41
N ILE A 360 -7.11 13.59 19.41
CA ILE A 360 -6.28 14.79 19.28
C ILE A 360 -5.30 14.91 20.46
N GLU A 361 -5.69 14.60 21.69
CA GLU A 361 -4.77 14.59 22.85
C GLU A 361 -3.57 13.66 22.63
N LEU A 362 -3.84 12.39 22.30
CA LEU A 362 -2.81 11.37 22.08
C LEU A 362 -1.92 11.70 20.88
N PHE A 363 -2.50 12.19 19.77
CA PHE A 363 -1.73 12.66 18.63
C PHE A 363 -0.82 13.86 18.98
N ASN A 364 -1.28 14.81 19.82
CA ASN A 364 -0.43 15.90 20.29
C ASN A 364 0.65 15.40 21.26
N PHE A 365 0.35 14.39 22.07
CA PHE A 365 1.35 13.73 22.92
C PHE A 365 2.47 13.11 22.08
N VAL A 366 2.14 12.42 20.97
CA VAL A 366 3.16 11.87 20.06
C VAL A 366 4.06 12.96 19.48
N ILE A 367 3.47 14.06 18.96
CA ILE A 367 4.25 15.18 18.39
C ILE A 367 5.15 15.84 19.43
N ASN A 368 4.63 16.09 20.64
CA ASN A 368 5.35 16.82 21.68
C ASN A 368 6.38 15.96 22.42
N ARG A 369 6.13 14.65 22.59
CA ARG A 369 6.98 13.75 23.38
C ARG A 369 7.94 12.92 22.53
N PHE A 370 7.58 12.58 21.30
CA PHE A 370 8.35 11.75 20.38
C PHE A 370 8.62 12.42 19.02
N PRO A 371 9.09 13.69 18.96
CA PRO A 371 9.28 14.41 17.68
C PRO A 371 10.34 13.75 16.77
N SER A 372 11.25 12.94 17.32
CA SER A 372 12.24 12.15 16.56
C SER A 372 11.62 10.94 15.85
N GLU A 373 10.49 10.42 16.33
CA GLU A 373 9.76 9.30 15.73
C GLU A 373 8.90 9.81 14.57
N ARG A 374 9.58 10.35 13.53
CA ARG A 374 8.98 11.15 12.44
C ARG A 374 7.71 10.54 11.87
N VAL A 375 7.72 9.25 11.61
CA VAL A 375 6.56 8.54 11.03
C VAL A 375 5.32 8.61 11.93
N ALA A 376 5.48 8.46 13.25
CA ALA A 376 4.38 8.57 14.20
C ALA A 376 3.95 10.04 14.38
N ALA A 377 4.90 10.97 14.50
CA ALA A 377 4.63 12.40 14.65
C ALA A 377 3.93 13.02 13.42
N VAL A 378 4.37 12.70 12.21
CA VAL A 378 3.77 13.19 10.95
C VAL A 378 2.38 12.60 10.73
N ARG A 379 2.18 11.29 10.99
CA ARG A 379 0.84 10.67 10.91
C ARG A 379 -0.11 11.26 11.96
N SER A 380 0.37 11.52 13.18
CA SER A 380 -0.38 12.23 14.23
C SER A 380 -0.76 13.66 13.82
N SER A 381 0.17 14.40 13.20
CA SER A 381 -0.07 15.76 12.72
C SER A 381 -1.11 15.80 11.59
N ASN A 382 -1.03 14.87 10.64
CA ASN A 382 -2.05 14.68 9.60
C ASN A 382 -3.42 14.37 10.22
N MET A 383 -3.52 13.41 11.15
CA MET A 383 -4.79 13.10 11.82
C MET A 383 -5.36 14.30 12.60
N ILE A 384 -4.53 15.08 13.31
CA ILE A 384 -4.99 16.31 13.98
C ILE A 384 -5.54 17.33 12.98
N ARG A 385 -4.85 17.54 11.84
CA ARG A 385 -5.34 18.41 10.77
C ARG A 385 -6.70 17.90 10.28
N ASP A 386 -6.76 16.63 9.91
CA ASP A 386 -7.90 16.06 9.19
C ASP A 386 -9.14 15.92 10.08
N ILE A 387 -8.98 15.66 11.38
CA ILE A 387 -10.07 15.74 12.37
C ILE A 387 -10.54 17.20 12.54
N ARG A 388 -9.60 18.16 12.67
CA ARG A 388 -9.95 19.59 12.83
C ARG A 388 -10.61 20.21 11.58
N SER A 389 -10.32 19.71 10.38
CA SER A 389 -11.00 20.12 9.14
C SER A 389 -12.24 19.29 8.81
N GLY A 390 -12.60 18.28 9.60
CA GLY A 390 -13.74 17.40 9.32
C GLY A 390 -13.56 16.52 8.08
N THR A 391 -12.31 16.29 7.65
CA THR A 391 -11.95 15.46 6.48
C THR A 391 -11.52 14.06 6.86
N ALA A 392 -11.19 13.80 8.13
CA ALA A 392 -10.97 12.46 8.65
C ALA A 392 -12.30 11.67 8.70
N ILE A 393 -12.32 10.48 8.10
CA ILE A 393 -13.49 9.59 8.06
C ILE A 393 -13.15 8.32 8.84
N ARG A 394 -13.95 8.01 9.85
CA ARG A 394 -13.84 6.76 10.64
C ARG A 394 -14.20 5.56 9.75
N LYS A 395 -13.54 4.41 9.92
CA LYS A 395 -13.93 3.10 9.37
C LYS A 395 -15.40 2.75 9.70
N ALA A 396 -15.92 3.20 10.84
CA ALA A 396 -17.34 3.10 11.18
C ALA A 396 -18.25 4.08 10.40
N ASP A 397 -17.78 5.30 10.10
CA ASP A 397 -18.49 6.27 9.23
C ASP A 397 -18.31 5.97 7.74
N LYS A 398 -17.38 5.08 7.39
CA LYS A 398 -17.08 4.61 6.05
C LYS A 398 -18.18 3.65 5.59
N LEU A 399 -19.38 4.21 5.49
CA LEU A 399 -20.59 3.64 4.91
C LEU A 399 -20.25 3.00 3.56
N VAL A 400 -20.09 1.68 3.57
CA VAL A 400 -20.11 0.82 2.40
C VAL A 400 -21.52 0.90 1.83
N LYS A 401 -21.75 1.95 1.04
CA LYS A 401 -23.01 2.17 0.33
C LYS A 401 -23.06 1.15 -0.80
N VAL A 402 -23.55 -0.05 -0.47
CA VAL A 402 -24.01 -1.03 -1.47
C VAL A 402 -24.87 -0.27 -2.48
N PRO A 403 -24.51 -0.24 -3.77
CA PRO A 403 -25.16 0.68 -4.71
C PRO A 403 -26.66 0.46 -4.76
N THR A 404 -27.42 1.53 -4.91
CA THR A 404 -28.87 1.47 -5.08
C THR A 404 -29.28 2.29 -6.29
N ILE A 405 -30.38 1.92 -6.93
CA ILE A 405 -31.07 2.80 -7.87
C ILE A 405 -31.86 3.80 -7.03
N ILE A 406 -31.65 5.09 -7.30
CA ILE A 406 -32.24 6.21 -6.54
C ILE A 406 -33.27 7.01 -7.33
N SER A 407 -33.28 6.87 -8.66
CA SER A 407 -34.37 7.32 -9.52
C SER A 407 -34.30 6.58 -10.88
N SER A 408 -35.42 6.55 -11.58
CA SER A 408 -35.55 6.02 -12.94
C SER A 408 -36.31 7.03 -13.81
N SER A 409 -36.15 6.91 -15.13
CA SER A 409 -36.97 7.60 -16.13
C SER A 409 -37.31 6.58 -17.22
N PRO A 410 -38.59 6.16 -17.39
CA PRO A 410 -39.76 6.48 -16.58
C PRO A 410 -39.60 6.21 -15.09
N GLU A 411 -40.37 6.91 -14.25
CA GLU A 411 -40.47 6.58 -12.82
C GLU A 411 -41.27 5.27 -12.63
N ILE A 412 -41.14 4.64 -11.46
CA ILE A 412 -41.83 3.38 -11.16
C ILE A 412 -43.34 3.58 -11.01
N TYR A 413 -44.10 2.59 -11.49
CA TYR A 413 -45.56 2.49 -11.40
C TYR A 413 -46.35 3.61 -12.09
N ILE A 414 -45.71 4.34 -13.01
CA ILE A 414 -46.41 5.22 -13.97
C ILE A 414 -47.10 4.34 -15.02
N ASP A 415 -48.40 4.58 -15.24
CA ASP A 415 -49.28 3.81 -16.12
C ASP A 415 -49.58 4.52 -17.48
N ASP A 416 -49.22 5.81 -17.59
CA ASP A 416 -49.49 6.67 -18.75
C ASP A 416 -48.24 7.02 -19.60
N VAL A 417 -47.16 6.24 -19.50
CA VAL A 417 -45.88 6.58 -20.15
C VAL A 417 -46.04 6.75 -21.66
N ASN A 418 -45.59 7.88 -22.18
CA ASN A 418 -45.58 8.14 -23.62
C ASN A 418 -44.62 7.16 -24.33
N PHE A 419 -45.16 6.26 -25.14
CA PHE A 419 -44.42 5.23 -25.88
C PHE A 419 -43.42 5.78 -26.93
N ALA A 420 -43.42 7.09 -27.18
CA ALA A 420 -42.46 7.76 -28.06
C ALA A 420 -41.10 8.08 -27.38
N ILE A 421 -40.89 7.75 -26.10
CA ILE A 421 -39.56 7.90 -25.49
C ILE A 421 -38.56 6.87 -26.07
N GLU A 422 -37.37 7.36 -26.41
CA GLU A 422 -36.31 6.56 -27.05
C GLU A 422 -35.31 5.96 -26.05
N ASN A 423 -35.40 6.31 -24.77
CA ASN A 423 -34.43 5.95 -23.73
C ASN A 423 -35.11 5.68 -22.39
N ILE A 424 -34.64 4.64 -21.69
CA ILE A 424 -34.88 4.43 -20.26
C ILE A 424 -33.57 4.73 -19.54
N THR A 425 -33.61 5.59 -18.51
CA THR A 425 -32.42 6.01 -17.76
C THR A 425 -32.55 5.63 -16.29
N ILE A 426 -31.50 5.01 -15.76
CA ILE A 426 -31.37 4.56 -14.38
C ILE A 426 -30.29 5.38 -13.69
N LYS A 427 -30.60 5.94 -12.52
CA LYS A 427 -29.65 6.71 -11.71
C LYS A 427 -29.25 5.92 -10.47
N PHE A 428 -27.95 5.72 -10.29
CA PHE A 428 -27.37 5.07 -9.12
C PHE A 428 -27.01 6.06 -8.00
N SER A 429 -26.95 5.55 -6.77
CA SER A 429 -26.54 6.29 -5.57
C SER A 429 -25.12 6.85 -5.63
N GLN A 430 -24.28 6.30 -6.51
CA GLN A 430 -22.86 6.59 -6.65
C GLN A 430 -22.35 6.21 -8.05
N GLU A 431 -21.05 6.36 -8.25
CA GLU A 431 -20.34 5.99 -9.48
C GLU A 431 -20.12 4.48 -9.57
N MET A 432 -20.41 3.91 -10.74
CA MET A 432 -20.48 2.47 -10.98
C MET A 432 -19.29 1.99 -11.81
N ASP A 433 -19.10 0.67 -11.83
CA ASP A 433 -18.30 -0.03 -12.84
C ASP A 433 -19.05 0.00 -14.17
N THR A 434 -18.40 0.56 -15.20
CA THR A 434 -18.94 0.73 -16.55
C THR A 434 -18.55 -0.41 -17.51
N SER A 435 -17.96 -1.50 -17.00
CA SER A 435 -17.53 -2.65 -17.80
C SER A 435 -18.47 -3.87 -17.71
N MET A 436 -19.30 -3.96 -16.65
CA MET A 436 -20.20 -5.10 -16.43
C MET A 436 -21.55 -4.67 -15.85
N TRP A 437 -22.64 -5.07 -16.50
CA TRP A 437 -24.01 -4.93 -16.02
C TRP A 437 -24.86 -6.17 -16.34
N PHE A 438 -26.02 -6.29 -15.70
CA PHE A 438 -27.00 -7.33 -16.01
C PHE A 438 -28.42 -6.83 -15.73
N TYR A 439 -29.30 -6.95 -16.73
CA TYR A 439 -30.73 -6.73 -16.60
C TYR A 439 -31.50 -7.87 -17.28
N SER A 440 -32.73 -8.13 -16.84
CA SER A 440 -33.56 -9.26 -17.27
C SER A 440 -35.06 -8.92 -17.23
N SER A 441 -35.91 -9.78 -17.78
CA SER A 441 -37.37 -9.61 -17.74
C SER A 441 -37.95 -9.98 -16.38
N PHE A 442 -38.97 -9.24 -15.92
CA PHE A 442 -39.71 -9.55 -14.70
C PHE A 442 -41.18 -9.90 -15.01
N VAL A 443 -41.38 -11.18 -15.35
CA VAL A 443 -42.66 -11.76 -15.78
C VAL A 443 -43.77 -11.51 -14.72
N PRO A 444 -44.99 -11.06 -15.12
CA PRO A 444 -45.53 -11.01 -16.49
C PRO A 444 -45.07 -9.84 -17.38
N GLY A 445 -44.40 -8.81 -16.84
CA GLY A 445 -44.03 -7.64 -17.64
C GLY A 445 -42.94 -7.92 -18.70
N LYS A 446 -43.01 -7.16 -19.79
CA LYS A 446 -42.19 -7.29 -21.00
C LYS A 446 -40.84 -6.58 -20.86
N LEU A 447 -39.84 -6.99 -21.65
CA LEU A 447 -38.64 -6.17 -21.90
C LEU A 447 -38.86 -5.28 -23.13
N PRO A 448 -38.45 -4.00 -23.10
CA PRO A 448 -38.54 -3.12 -24.25
C PRO A 448 -37.62 -3.58 -25.40
N ALA A 449 -37.99 -3.22 -26.64
CA ALA A 449 -37.16 -3.52 -27.80
C ALA A 449 -35.92 -2.61 -27.79
N VAL A 450 -34.75 -3.18 -27.51
CA VAL A 450 -33.48 -2.44 -27.42
C VAL A 450 -33.05 -1.95 -28.81
N THR A 451 -32.74 -0.66 -28.96
CA THR A 451 -32.44 -0.03 -30.26
C THR A 451 -30.97 0.24 -30.51
N ALA A 452 -30.16 0.34 -29.46
CA ALA A 452 -28.70 0.47 -29.49
C ALA A 452 -28.07 -0.08 -28.20
N GLU A 453 -26.74 -0.16 -28.14
CA GLU A 453 -26.04 -0.67 -26.95
C GLU A 453 -26.32 0.22 -25.71
N PRO A 454 -26.58 -0.37 -24.52
CA PRO A 454 -26.72 0.40 -23.29
C PRO A 454 -25.38 1.03 -22.90
N TYR A 455 -25.42 2.23 -22.32
CA TYR A 455 -24.20 2.99 -22.00
C TYR A 455 -24.31 3.73 -20.67
N PHE A 456 -23.16 4.03 -20.07
CA PHE A 456 -23.07 4.95 -18.94
C PHE A 456 -22.72 6.38 -19.40
N ASP A 457 -23.21 7.37 -18.66
CA ASP A 457 -22.80 8.75 -18.80
C ASP A 457 -21.35 9.01 -18.31
N SER A 458 -20.81 10.20 -18.58
CA SER A 458 -19.44 10.56 -18.17
C SER A 458 -19.24 10.71 -16.65
N SER A 459 -20.30 10.75 -15.84
CA SER A 459 -20.21 10.66 -14.38
C SER A 459 -20.26 9.23 -13.84
N GLY A 460 -20.54 8.24 -14.69
CA GLY A 460 -20.69 6.83 -14.30
C GLY A 460 -21.86 6.56 -13.36
N ARG A 461 -22.87 7.43 -13.30
CA ARG A 461 -24.03 7.34 -12.37
C ARG A 461 -25.36 7.16 -13.07
N TYR A 462 -25.45 7.51 -14.34
CA TYR A 462 -26.62 7.31 -15.17
C TYR A 462 -26.30 6.23 -16.20
N TRP A 463 -27.04 5.12 -16.14
CA TRP A 463 -27.04 4.10 -17.18
C TRP A 463 -28.28 4.28 -18.04
N THR A 464 -28.08 4.29 -19.35
CA THR A 464 -29.14 4.50 -20.33
C THR A 464 -29.30 3.26 -21.20
N LEU A 465 -30.55 2.82 -21.35
CA LEU A 465 -30.98 1.78 -22.28
C LEU A 465 -31.74 2.45 -23.44
N PRO A 466 -31.16 2.52 -24.65
CA PRO A 466 -31.89 2.94 -25.84
C PRO A 466 -32.97 1.91 -26.19
N VAL A 467 -34.20 2.37 -26.34
CA VAL A 467 -35.39 1.54 -26.51
C VAL A 467 -36.30 2.02 -27.64
N LYS A 468 -37.19 1.12 -28.05
CA LYS A 468 -38.47 1.43 -28.65
C LYS A 468 -39.56 0.76 -27.80
N LEU A 469 -40.58 1.54 -27.45
CA LEU A 469 -41.78 1.06 -26.76
C LEU A 469 -42.92 0.84 -27.75
N GLU A 470 -43.92 0.08 -27.31
CA GLU A 470 -45.21 -0.13 -27.97
C GLU A 470 -46.30 0.54 -27.08
N PRO A 471 -47.39 1.07 -27.64
CA PRO A 471 -48.54 1.55 -26.86
C PRO A 471 -49.30 0.39 -26.20
N TYR A 472 -49.98 0.66 -25.09
CA TYR A 472 -50.79 -0.33 -24.36
C TYR A 472 -50.00 -1.58 -23.94
N GLU A 473 -48.85 -1.37 -23.30
CA GLU A 473 -47.90 -2.42 -22.94
C GLU A 473 -47.29 -2.20 -21.55
N ILE A 474 -47.11 -3.29 -20.79
CA ILE A 474 -46.56 -3.27 -19.42
C ILE A 474 -45.12 -3.76 -19.44
N TYR A 475 -44.18 -2.86 -19.12
CA TYR A 475 -42.76 -3.15 -19.09
C TYR A 475 -42.27 -3.40 -17.66
N ALA A 476 -41.48 -4.46 -17.48
CA ALA A 476 -40.89 -4.79 -16.19
C ALA A 476 -39.44 -5.27 -16.36
N ILE A 477 -38.50 -4.42 -15.96
CA ILE A 477 -37.05 -4.61 -16.11
C ILE A 477 -36.44 -4.88 -14.74
N ALA A 478 -35.85 -6.06 -14.59
CA ALA A 478 -35.16 -6.48 -13.37
C ALA A 478 -33.66 -6.14 -13.47
N PHE A 479 -33.11 -5.49 -12.44
CA PHE A 479 -31.71 -5.11 -12.31
C PHE A 479 -31.07 -5.97 -11.22
N ASN A 480 -30.00 -6.70 -11.55
CA ASN A 480 -29.33 -7.66 -10.65
C ASN A 480 -30.27 -8.76 -10.08
N CYS A 481 -31.38 -9.10 -10.75
CA CYS A 481 -32.29 -10.18 -10.33
C CYS A 481 -32.18 -11.43 -11.23
N GLY A 482 -32.35 -12.61 -10.65
CA GLY A 482 -32.37 -13.90 -11.35
C GLY A 482 -31.14 -14.77 -11.07
N ASP A 483 -31.22 -16.06 -11.42
CA ASP A 483 -30.22 -17.04 -11.01
C ASP A 483 -28.86 -16.89 -11.73
N ALA A 484 -28.79 -16.18 -12.85
CA ALA A 484 -27.52 -15.83 -13.52
C ALA A 484 -26.53 -15.06 -12.62
N VAL A 485 -27.03 -14.36 -11.59
CA VAL A 485 -26.20 -13.67 -10.58
C VAL A 485 -25.57 -14.66 -9.57
N LYS A 486 -26.07 -15.90 -9.50
CA LYS A 486 -25.68 -16.93 -8.52
C LYS A 486 -24.77 -18.03 -9.10
N THR A 487 -24.71 -18.21 -10.42
CA THR A 487 -24.27 -19.46 -11.06
C THR A 487 -22.82 -19.49 -11.59
N SER A 488 -21.91 -18.67 -11.08
CA SER A 488 -20.46 -18.91 -11.25
C SER A 488 -19.65 -18.38 -10.08
N GLU A 489 -18.58 -19.10 -9.72
CA GLU A 489 -17.65 -18.71 -8.64
C GLU A 489 -16.57 -17.72 -9.11
N GLU A 490 -16.29 -17.65 -10.42
CA GLU A 490 -15.20 -16.84 -10.99
C GLU A 490 -15.67 -15.51 -11.59
N LEU A 491 -16.95 -15.39 -12.01
CA LEU A 491 -17.54 -14.12 -12.47
C LEU A 491 -19.06 -14.07 -12.25
N LYS A 492 -19.54 -13.14 -11.43
CA LYS A 492 -20.97 -12.82 -11.28
C LYS A 492 -21.30 -11.56 -12.06
N PRO A 493 -22.06 -11.63 -13.18
CA PRO A 493 -22.49 -10.44 -13.92
C PRO A 493 -23.52 -9.64 -13.12
N GLY A 494 -23.62 -8.33 -13.40
CA GLY A 494 -24.44 -7.40 -12.63
C GLY A 494 -23.82 -6.01 -12.50
N PHE A 495 -24.66 -5.00 -12.29
CA PHE A 495 -24.27 -3.64 -11.94
C PHE A 495 -23.55 -3.64 -10.59
N ARG A 496 -22.44 -2.90 -10.47
CA ARG A 496 -21.63 -2.86 -9.23
C ARG A 496 -20.92 -1.52 -9.04
N SER A 497 -20.46 -1.25 -7.82
CA SER A 497 -19.53 -0.15 -7.53
C SER A 497 -18.18 -0.38 -8.21
N GLN A 498 -17.34 0.66 -8.31
CA GLN A 498 -15.92 0.51 -8.68
C GLN A 498 -15.10 -0.37 -7.71
N THR A 499 -15.64 -0.69 -6.53
CA THR A 499 -15.05 -1.67 -5.56
C THR A 499 -15.54 -3.11 -5.79
N GLY A 500 -16.45 -3.35 -6.74
CA GLY A 500 -16.96 -4.67 -7.10
C GLY A 500 -18.25 -5.11 -6.39
N GLU A 501 -18.79 -4.29 -5.48
CA GLU A 501 -20.01 -4.57 -4.73
C GLU A 501 -21.25 -4.48 -5.63
N LEU A 502 -22.02 -5.56 -5.75
CA LEU A 502 -23.23 -5.57 -6.55
C LEU A 502 -24.25 -4.54 -6.04
N CYS A 503 -24.84 -3.81 -6.99
CA CYS A 503 -26.05 -3.01 -6.73
C CYS A 503 -27.15 -3.90 -6.15
N LYS A 504 -27.92 -3.37 -5.20
CA LYS A 504 -29.09 -4.07 -4.67
C LYS A 504 -30.08 -4.40 -5.81
N PRO A 505 -30.76 -5.56 -5.75
CA PRO A 505 -31.85 -5.88 -6.65
C PRO A 505 -32.87 -4.76 -6.77
N PHE A 506 -33.38 -4.51 -7.97
CA PHE A 506 -34.39 -3.48 -8.23
C PHE A 506 -35.24 -3.87 -9.44
N ILE A 507 -36.54 -3.63 -9.39
CA ILE A 507 -37.47 -3.82 -10.50
C ILE A 507 -38.04 -2.45 -10.90
N LEU A 508 -37.79 -2.05 -12.14
CA LEU A 508 -38.52 -0.97 -12.79
C LEU A 508 -39.77 -1.55 -13.46
N VAL A 509 -40.96 -1.22 -12.95
CA VAL A 509 -42.24 -1.48 -13.62
C VAL A 509 -42.84 -0.16 -14.05
N PHE A 510 -43.35 -0.08 -15.29
CA PHE A 510 -44.19 1.00 -15.78
C PHE A 510 -45.07 0.46 -16.92
N ALA A 511 -46.13 1.16 -17.28
CA ALA A 511 -46.91 0.88 -18.47
C ALA A 511 -47.01 2.09 -19.38
N THR A 512 -47.25 1.83 -20.66
CA THR A 512 -47.41 2.86 -21.68
C THR A 512 -48.87 3.19 -21.88
N ALA A 513 -49.18 4.47 -22.11
CA ALA A 513 -50.51 4.86 -22.56
C ALA A 513 -50.81 4.24 -23.95
N ASP A 514 -52.10 4.10 -24.27
CA ASP A 514 -52.53 3.70 -25.60
C ASP A 514 -52.40 4.83 -26.64
N VAL A 515 -52.87 4.59 -27.87
CA VAL A 515 -52.80 5.58 -28.97
C VAL A 515 -53.69 6.80 -28.78
N ASP A 516 -54.69 6.73 -27.89
CA ASP A 516 -55.59 7.83 -27.53
C ASP A 516 -55.16 8.53 -26.21
N ASN A 517 -54.05 8.09 -25.61
CA ASN A 517 -53.48 8.51 -24.32
C ASN A 517 -54.29 8.02 -23.09
N VAL A 518 -54.94 6.86 -23.18
CA VAL A 518 -55.54 6.18 -22.02
C VAL A 518 -54.43 5.43 -21.26
N PRO A 519 -54.31 5.56 -19.93
CA PRO A 519 -53.34 4.80 -19.13
C PRO A 519 -53.62 3.29 -19.14
N THR A 520 -52.56 2.49 -18.99
CA THR A 520 -52.62 1.02 -18.99
C THR A 520 -52.44 0.48 -17.58
N GLU A 521 -53.53 -0.07 -17.00
CA GLU A 521 -53.55 -0.59 -15.63
C GLU A 521 -52.46 -1.64 -15.36
N ILE A 522 -51.60 -1.38 -14.37
CA ILE A 522 -50.53 -2.29 -13.94
C ILE A 522 -51.08 -3.28 -12.92
N ASP A 523 -50.86 -4.57 -13.16
CA ASP A 523 -51.25 -5.69 -12.29
C ASP A 523 -50.76 -5.49 -10.83
N GLU A 524 -51.70 -5.45 -9.86
CA GLU A 524 -51.41 -5.27 -8.42
C GLU A 524 -50.45 -6.36 -7.90
N ASP A 525 -50.57 -7.59 -8.41
CA ASP A 525 -49.75 -8.73 -8.07
C ASP A 525 -48.33 -8.61 -8.67
N LEU A 526 -48.14 -7.82 -9.73
CA LEU A 526 -46.82 -7.44 -10.27
C LEU A 526 -46.19 -6.30 -9.45
N ILE A 527 -46.98 -5.29 -9.06
CA ILE A 527 -46.52 -4.19 -8.17
C ILE A 527 -46.04 -4.76 -6.84
N ILE A 528 -46.82 -5.63 -6.19
CA ILE A 528 -46.45 -6.25 -4.91
C ILE A 528 -45.11 -7.02 -5.02
N LYS A 529 -44.91 -7.80 -6.08
CA LYS A 529 -43.66 -8.56 -6.31
C LYS A 529 -42.47 -7.64 -6.62
N ALA A 530 -42.70 -6.51 -7.28
CA ALA A 530 -41.67 -5.48 -7.51
C ALA A 530 -41.31 -4.78 -6.20
N ASP A 531 -42.29 -4.39 -5.38
CA ASP A 531 -42.08 -3.76 -4.07
C ASP A 531 -41.43 -4.69 -3.04
N GLU A 532 -41.74 -5.99 -3.05
CA GLU A 532 -41.03 -6.98 -2.23
C GLU A 532 -39.52 -7.00 -2.53
N ILE A 533 -39.12 -6.80 -3.78
CA ILE A 533 -37.70 -6.73 -4.17
C ILE A 533 -37.13 -5.33 -3.87
N ASN A 534 -37.84 -4.27 -4.28
CA ASN A 534 -37.43 -2.88 -4.13
C ASN A 534 -37.31 -2.43 -2.66
N SER A 535 -38.08 -3.03 -1.75
CA SER A 535 -38.09 -2.71 -0.31
C SER A 535 -37.08 -3.52 0.51
N ASN A 536 -36.65 -4.70 0.06
CA ASN A 536 -35.73 -5.59 0.79
C ASN A 536 -34.27 -5.11 0.83
N GLN A 537 -34.03 -3.81 0.71
CA GLN A 537 -32.70 -3.21 0.58
C GLN A 537 -31.83 -3.25 1.85
N ASN A 538 -32.31 -3.84 2.97
CA ASN A 538 -31.57 -3.86 4.24
C ASN A 538 -31.17 -5.27 4.75
N ASP A 539 -31.65 -6.36 4.15
CA ASP A 539 -31.61 -7.70 4.76
C ASP A 539 -30.87 -8.79 3.94
N PHE A 540 -29.82 -8.44 3.20
CA PHE A 540 -29.02 -9.43 2.45
C PHE A 540 -28.01 -10.22 3.31
N ASP A 541 -27.93 -9.94 4.62
CA ASP A 541 -26.86 -10.41 5.52
C ASP A 541 -27.27 -11.60 6.43
N ARG A 542 -28.46 -12.19 6.23
CA ARG A 542 -28.94 -13.33 7.06
C ARG A 542 -29.54 -14.47 6.25
N ALA A 543 -28.87 -15.61 6.31
CA ALA A 543 -29.46 -16.90 5.96
C ALA A 543 -30.50 -17.35 7.01
N ASN A 544 -31.45 -18.18 6.54
CA ASN A 544 -32.55 -18.82 7.27
C ASN A 544 -33.78 -17.94 7.58
N THR A 545 -34.86 -18.24 6.85
CA THR A 545 -36.26 -17.82 7.07
C THR A 545 -36.77 -18.15 8.47
N PRO A 546 -37.83 -17.48 8.97
CA PRO A 546 -39.10 -18.23 9.03
C PRO A 546 -40.42 -17.44 8.90
N LYS A 547 -41.43 -18.20 8.43
CA LYS A 547 -42.90 -18.08 8.65
C LYS A 547 -43.72 -17.06 7.86
N SER A 548 -44.84 -17.59 7.36
CA SER A 548 -45.96 -16.87 6.76
C SER A 548 -46.77 -16.09 7.79
N VAL A 549 -47.32 -14.96 7.35
CA VAL A 549 -48.42 -14.26 8.04
C VAL A 549 -49.65 -14.28 7.14
N LEU A 550 -50.39 -15.39 7.20
CA LEU A 550 -51.76 -15.45 6.68
C LEU A 550 -52.65 -14.53 7.53
N LYS A 551 -52.77 -13.25 7.13
CA LYS A 551 -53.87 -12.40 7.60
C LYS A 551 -55.15 -12.87 6.94
N THR A 552 -55.97 -13.57 7.72
CA THR A 552 -57.31 -14.01 7.32
C THR A 552 -58.19 -12.81 7.00
N ARG A 553 -58.38 -12.49 5.71
CA ARG A 553 -59.64 -11.86 5.28
C ARG A 553 -60.74 -12.91 5.43
N GLN A 554 -61.74 -12.63 6.27
CA GLN A 554 -62.99 -13.38 6.24
C GLN A 554 -63.72 -13.05 4.93
N PRO A 555 -64.30 -14.03 4.21
CA PRO A 555 -65.29 -13.74 3.20
C PRO A 555 -66.59 -13.31 3.91
N GLU A 556 -67.19 -12.20 3.48
CA GLU A 556 -68.59 -11.93 3.78
C GLU A 556 -69.48 -12.71 2.80
N LYS A 557 -70.42 -13.49 3.37
CA LYS A 557 -71.51 -14.26 2.72
C LYS A 557 -71.10 -15.60 2.10
#